data_AF-A0A1Q7AEY7-F1
#
_entry.id   AF-A0A1Q7AEY7-F1
#
_cell.length_a   1.000
_cell.length_b   1.000
_cell.length_c   1.000
_cell.angle_alpha   90.00
_cell.angle_beta   90.00
_cell.angle_gamma   90.00
#
_symmetry.space_group_name_H-M   'P 1'
#
loop_
_entity.id
_entity.type
_entity.pdbx_description
1 polymer ?
#
loop_
_entity_poly.entity_id
_entity_poly.type
_entity_poly.pdbx_seq_one_letter_code
_entity_poly.pdbx_strand_id
1 'polypeptide(L)'
;MNDLDAVYRYHDGTKHHFHRFAPSLGYLDWASQPNPFRTYRDAPQRPLSPRPDAPTSPIGGVLRHSLGLSAWKRYHTSHWSLRVNPSSGNLHPTEAYVVCASGVFHYAPDRHALERRCAFTINWPDDCFLVALTSIHWREAWKYGERAFRYCQHDLGHAIAAVAFAAGHERLSAHLLPEWPQRDIAALTGIDRDEDFVDAEREEPGCLMVLGPSSLVPGPSSIPGPSSVLDPSLLLDAVRRGTWMGRASQLSDDHVQWTFIDEIARETEDRGRAMSRSQFPIQLPDYPITQLPNRRLVLQRRSALALDGRSSIPADAFFSMLSRLLPSEAPPWTALWWAPRIHLALFVHRVDGVEPGLYLLLRNAQTSDRLRAACSRDFSWTPVAADLPLVALAHGDCRRLSARVSCDQDIAAGGFFSLGMIADFDASLQELGPSFYRHLFWESGAVGQVLYLEAEAAGARGTGIGCFYDDPVHDVLGLTDHAFQSLYHFTVGIPVEDTRLTTERGYEWELT
;
A
#
# COMPACT_ATOMS: atom_id res chain seq x y z
N MET A 1 6.64 -25.94 -14.12
CA MET A 1 6.70 -24.53 -14.55
C MET A 1 7.72 -23.87 -13.65
N ASN A 2 8.57 -22.99 -14.20
CA ASN A 2 9.42 -22.14 -13.36
C ASN A 2 8.49 -21.22 -12.55
N ASP A 3 8.78 -20.93 -11.28
CA ASP A 3 7.91 -20.08 -10.43
C ASP A 3 7.67 -18.70 -11.08
N LEU A 4 8.63 -18.21 -11.88
CA LEU A 4 8.48 -16.99 -12.68
C LEU A 4 7.45 -17.11 -13.82
N ASP A 5 7.29 -18.28 -14.44
CA ASP A 5 6.29 -18.49 -15.50
C ASP A 5 4.87 -18.26 -14.96
N ALA A 6 4.63 -18.65 -13.70
CA ALA A 6 3.35 -18.42 -13.03
C ALA A 6 3.11 -16.92 -12.78
N VAL A 7 4.15 -16.18 -12.40
CA VAL A 7 4.08 -14.71 -12.25
C VAL A 7 3.74 -14.05 -13.58
N TYR A 8 4.43 -14.40 -14.67
CA TYR A 8 4.15 -13.85 -16.01
C TYR A 8 2.74 -14.19 -16.46
N ARG A 9 2.32 -15.44 -16.31
CA ARG A 9 0.96 -15.87 -16.67
C ARG A 9 -0.10 -15.12 -15.86
N TYR A 10 0.08 -14.97 -14.55
CA TYR A 10 -0.83 -14.19 -13.71
C TYR A 10 -0.85 -12.72 -14.11
N HIS A 11 0.32 -12.13 -14.33
CA HIS A 11 0.41 -10.75 -14.77
C HIS A 11 -0.35 -10.58 -16.09
N ASP A 12 0.00 -11.30 -17.15
CA ASP A 12 -0.67 -11.16 -18.45
C ASP A 12 -2.15 -11.54 -18.42
N GLY A 13 -2.52 -12.59 -17.69
CA GLY A 13 -3.90 -13.06 -17.56
C GLY A 13 -4.82 -12.07 -16.84
N THR A 14 -4.27 -11.20 -16.00
CA THR A 14 -5.03 -10.20 -15.25
C THR A 14 -4.93 -8.78 -15.81
N LYS A 15 -4.33 -8.57 -16.99
CA LYS A 15 -4.30 -7.27 -17.69
C LYS A 15 -5.69 -6.81 -18.10
N HIS A 16 -5.89 -5.50 -18.14
CA HIS A 16 -7.00 -4.91 -18.89
C HIS A 16 -6.54 -4.55 -20.30
N HIS A 17 -7.39 -4.83 -21.29
CA HIS A 17 -7.21 -4.44 -22.68
C HIS A 17 -8.40 -3.61 -23.14
N PHE A 18 -8.25 -2.85 -24.24
CA PHE A 18 -9.32 -1.98 -24.77
C PHE A 18 -10.65 -2.68 -25.02
N HIS A 19 -10.63 -3.97 -25.32
CA HIS A 19 -11.84 -4.75 -25.67
C HIS A 19 -12.16 -5.85 -24.65
N ARG A 20 -11.39 -5.94 -23.56
CA ARG A 20 -11.53 -6.99 -22.55
C ARG A 20 -10.91 -6.56 -21.23
N PHE A 21 -11.74 -6.35 -20.21
CA PHE A 21 -11.24 -6.19 -18.85
C PHE A 21 -10.80 -7.55 -18.27
N ALA A 22 -9.97 -7.52 -17.22
CA ALA A 22 -9.59 -8.70 -16.46
C ALA A 22 -10.83 -9.49 -15.99
N PRO A 23 -10.74 -10.83 -15.92
CA PRO A 23 -11.89 -11.67 -15.56
C PRO A 23 -12.49 -11.33 -14.20
N SER A 24 -13.82 -11.21 -14.16
CA SER A 24 -14.65 -10.97 -12.97
C SER A 24 -16.05 -11.53 -13.23
N LEU A 25 -16.96 -11.43 -12.24
CA LEU A 25 -18.35 -11.90 -12.41
C LEU A 25 -19.14 -11.11 -13.45
N GLY A 26 -18.70 -9.90 -13.82
CA GLY A 26 -19.43 -9.00 -14.71
C GLY A 26 -20.65 -8.31 -14.07
N TYR A 27 -20.97 -8.63 -12.82
CA TYR A 27 -21.97 -7.96 -11.97
C TYR A 27 -21.49 -7.95 -10.51
N LEU A 28 -22.15 -7.17 -9.65
CA LEU A 28 -21.88 -7.17 -8.21
C LEU A 28 -22.93 -8.02 -7.49
N ASP A 29 -22.49 -9.09 -6.85
CA ASP A 29 -23.34 -9.91 -5.97
C ASP A 29 -23.45 -9.26 -4.59
N TRP A 30 -24.38 -8.34 -4.43
CA TRP A 30 -24.57 -7.64 -3.15
C TRP A 30 -24.96 -8.56 -1.98
N ALA A 31 -25.50 -9.75 -2.24
CA ALA A 31 -25.87 -10.69 -1.18
C ALA A 31 -24.63 -11.30 -0.52
N SER A 32 -23.55 -11.48 -1.29
CA SER A 32 -22.29 -12.04 -0.81
C SER A 32 -21.25 -10.97 -0.45
N GLN A 33 -21.63 -9.69 -0.35
CA GLN A 33 -20.68 -8.61 -0.07
C GLN A 33 -20.00 -8.85 1.29
N PRO A 34 -18.65 -8.94 1.33
CA PRO A 34 -17.95 -9.26 2.57
C PRO A 34 -18.01 -8.10 3.56
N ASN A 35 -18.23 -8.44 4.83
CA ASN A 35 -18.08 -7.52 5.93
C ASN A 35 -16.63 -6.97 5.95
N PRO A 36 -16.43 -5.64 5.98
CA PRO A 36 -15.10 -5.05 5.99
C PRO A 36 -14.40 -5.18 7.35
N PHE A 37 -14.99 -5.84 8.35
CA PHE A 37 -14.42 -6.00 9.69
C PHE A 37 -14.36 -7.48 10.09
N ARG A 38 -13.15 -8.02 10.25
CA ARG A 38 -12.96 -9.28 10.96
C ARG A 38 -13.16 -9.02 12.44
N THR A 39 -13.79 -9.97 13.10
CA THR A 39 -13.82 -10.03 14.57
C THR A 39 -13.45 -11.42 15.03
N TYR A 40 -12.91 -11.50 16.24
CA TYR A 40 -12.66 -12.75 16.91
C TYR A 40 -13.60 -12.90 18.10
N ARG A 41 -14.66 -13.67 17.90
CA ARG A 41 -15.66 -13.96 18.94
C ARG A 41 -14.95 -14.56 20.15
N ASP A 42 -15.34 -14.18 21.37
CA ASP A 42 -14.78 -14.66 22.63
C ASP A 42 -13.33 -14.24 22.93
N ALA A 43 -12.66 -13.49 22.03
CA ALA A 43 -11.36 -12.90 22.32
C ALA A 43 -11.52 -11.69 23.26
N PRO A 44 -10.78 -11.62 24.39
CA PRO A 44 -10.81 -10.46 25.28
C PRO A 44 -10.43 -9.16 24.56
N GLN A 45 -11.23 -8.11 24.72
CA GLN A 45 -11.02 -6.82 24.06
C GLN A 45 -10.38 -5.80 24.98
N ARG A 46 -9.48 -4.97 24.43
CA ARG A 46 -8.86 -3.83 25.12
C ARG A 46 -8.94 -2.58 24.24
N PRO A 47 -9.55 -1.48 24.71
CA PRO A 47 -9.60 -0.24 23.94
C PRO A 47 -8.20 0.38 23.82
N LEU A 48 -7.97 1.15 22.74
CA LEU A 48 -6.71 1.83 22.47
C LEU A 48 -6.83 3.36 22.55
N SER A 49 -5.77 4.02 23.02
CA SER A 49 -5.68 5.48 22.95
C SER A 49 -5.68 5.92 21.49
N PRO A 50 -6.42 6.98 21.11
CA PRO A 50 -6.84 8.09 21.97
C PRO A 50 -8.26 7.98 22.54
N ARG A 51 -8.86 6.78 22.60
CA ARG A 51 -10.13 6.62 23.32
C ARG A 51 -9.99 7.08 24.78
N PRO A 52 -10.97 7.82 25.34
CA PRO A 52 -10.89 8.32 26.72
C PRO A 52 -10.77 7.24 27.80
N ASP A 53 -11.28 6.04 27.53
CA ASP A 53 -11.25 4.87 28.43
C ASP A 53 -9.98 4.02 28.29
N ALA A 54 -9.07 4.40 27.39
CA ALA A 54 -7.89 3.60 27.07
C ALA A 54 -6.60 4.18 27.66
N PRO A 55 -5.68 3.33 28.12
CA PRO A 55 -4.35 3.78 28.52
C PRO A 55 -3.56 4.28 27.30
N THR A 56 -2.80 5.35 27.50
CA THR A 56 -1.87 5.87 26.48
C THR A 56 -0.86 4.80 26.09
N SER A 57 -0.74 4.54 24.79
CA SER A 57 0.27 3.65 24.25
C SER A 57 0.64 4.07 22.82
N PRO A 58 1.92 3.98 22.43
CA PRO A 58 2.32 4.18 21.04
C PRO A 58 1.55 3.27 20.07
N ILE A 59 1.17 2.05 20.49
CA ILE A 59 0.38 1.11 19.66
C ILE A 59 -0.95 1.75 19.24
N GLY A 60 -1.65 2.40 20.18
CA GLY A 60 -2.92 3.08 19.88
C GLY A 60 -2.73 4.24 18.90
N GLY A 61 -1.73 5.08 19.14
CA GLY A 61 -1.38 6.18 18.24
C GLY A 61 -1.03 5.72 16.83
N VAL A 62 -0.19 4.68 16.71
CA VAL A 62 0.18 4.08 15.42
C VAL A 62 -1.04 3.55 14.69
N LEU A 63 -1.84 2.69 15.33
CA LEU A 63 -3.00 2.06 14.69
C LEU A 63 -4.08 3.07 14.31
N ARG A 64 -4.31 4.10 15.15
CA ARG A 64 -5.27 5.19 14.87
C ARG A 64 -4.91 5.93 13.59
N HIS A 65 -3.63 6.27 13.41
CA HIS A 65 -3.15 7.11 12.31
C HIS A 65 -2.58 6.29 11.13
N SER A 66 -2.84 4.98 11.08
CA SER A 66 -2.44 4.14 9.95
C SER A 66 -3.61 3.33 9.38
N LEU A 67 -4.33 2.61 10.25
CA LEU A 67 -5.31 1.60 9.86
C LEU A 67 -6.71 1.86 10.44
N GLY A 68 -6.82 2.81 11.38
CA GLY A 68 -8.09 3.19 11.99
C GLY A 68 -9.05 3.88 11.02
N LEU A 69 -10.30 4.01 11.48
CA LEU A 69 -11.33 4.75 10.77
C LEU A 69 -10.97 6.24 10.70
N SER A 70 -11.19 6.83 9.54
CA SER A 70 -10.97 8.25 9.28
C SER A 70 -12.29 9.01 9.17
N ALA A 71 -13.36 8.34 8.71
CA ALA A 71 -14.73 8.84 8.65
C ALA A 71 -15.70 7.70 8.35
N TRP A 72 -16.99 8.01 8.46
CA TRP A 72 -18.04 7.28 7.75
C TRP A 72 -18.67 8.16 6.67
N LYS A 73 -19.20 7.51 5.64
CA LYS A 73 -19.96 8.16 4.57
C LYS A 73 -21.36 7.57 4.54
N ARG A 74 -22.33 8.45 4.30
CA ARG A 74 -23.74 8.07 4.18
C ARG A 74 -24.38 8.69 2.94
N TYR A 75 -25.16 7.89 2.23
CA TYR A 75 -26.03 8.30 1.15
C TYR A 75 -27.31 7.46 1.17
N HIS A 76 -28.46 8.11 1.39
CA HIS A 76 -29.73 7.41 1.68
C HIS A 76 -29.56 6.37 2.79
N THR A 77 -29.87 5.10 2.49
CA THR A 77 -29.74 3.97 3.43
C THR A 77 -28.34 3.36 3.45
N SER A 78 -27.47 3.71 2.49
CA SER A 78 -26.12 3.17 2.42
C SER A 78 -25.19 3.91 3.37
N HIS A 79 -24.41 3.16 4.14
CA HIS A 79 -23.47 3.66 5.14
C HIS A 79 -22.18 2.84 5.08
N TRP A 80 -21.02 3.48 4.89
CA TRP A 80 -19.75 2.79 4.74
C TRP A 80 -18.59 3.52 5.43
N SER A 81 -17.67 2.74 5.99
CA SER A 81 -16.50 3.25 6.68
C SER A 81 -15.40 3.63 5.70
N LEU A 82 -14.62 4.65 6.04
CA LEU A 82 -13.37 4.99 5.38
C LEU A 82 -12.22 4.82 6.37
N ARG A 83 -11.12 4.21 5.95
CA ARG A 83 -9.90 4.09 6.76
C ARG A 83 -8.84 5.13 6.40
N VAL A 84 -7.84 5.28 7.26
CA VAL A 84 -6.71 6.17 7.02
C VAL A 84 -5.94 5.74 5.78
N ASN A 85 -5.57 4.47 5.68
CA ASN A 85 -5.07 3.88 4.44
C ASN A 85 -6.23 3.73 3.42
N PRO A 86 -6.02 4.14 2.15
CA PRO A 86 -6.99 3.89 1.09
C PRO A 86 -7.08 2.39 0.80
N SER A 87 -8.16 2.01 0.10
CA SER A 87 -8.38 0.65 -0.36
C SER A 87 -9.12 0.64 -1.68
N SER A 88 -8.74 -0.29 -2.55
CA SER A 88 -9.39 -0.49 -3.84
C SER A 88 -10.88 -0.77 -3.63
N GLY A 89 -11.73 0.08 -4.19
CA GLY A 89 -13.18 -0.04 -4.04
C GLY A 89 -13.70 0.13 -2.61
N ASN A 90 -12.86 0.56 -1.66
CA ASN A 90 -13.18 0.65 -0.23
C ASN A 90 -13.57 -0.71 0.39
N LEU A 91 -12.82 -1.76 0.05
CA LEU A 91 -13.12 -3.15 0.46
C LEU A 91 -12.26 -3.63 1.64
N HIS A 92 -11.13 -2.98 1.88
CA HIS A 92 -10.25 -3.17 3.03
C HIS A 92 -9.81 -4.63 3.25
N PRO A 93 -9.08 -5.26 2.32
CA PRO A 93 -8.56 -6.62 2.48
C PRO A 93 -7.56 -6.76 3.62
N THR A 94 -6.86 -5.67 3.96
CA THR A 94 -5.76 -5.69 4.93
C THR A 94 -6.24 -5.75 6.38
N GLU A 95 -5.88 -6.83 7.08
CA GLU A 95 -6.00 -6.92 8.54
C GLU A 95 -4.64 -6.74 9.22
N ALA A 96 -4.66 -6.42 10.51
CA ALA A 96 -3.45 -6.14 11.27
C ALA A 96 -3.45 -6.87 12.62
N TYR A 97 -2.28 -7.41 12.96
CA TYR A 97 -2.02 -8.05 14.23
C TYR A 97 -0.85 -7.36 14.93
N VAL A 98 -0.98 -7.12 16.22
CA VAL A 98 0.10 -6.59 17.07
C VAL A 98 0.67 -7.73 17.89
N VAL A 99 2.00 -7.84 17.93
CA VAL A 99 2.71 -8.77 18.80
C VAL A 99 3.60 -7.99 19.75
N CYS A 100 3.47 -8.26 21.04
CA CYS A 100 4.28 -7.65 22.08
C CYS A 100 4.53 -8.65 23.23
N ALA A 101 5.21 -8.20 24.30
CA ALA A 101 5.59 -9.03 25.45
C ALA A 101 4.45 -9.89 26.04
N SER A 102 3.21 -9.40 25.94
CA SER A 102 2.03 -9.99 26.58
C SER A 102 1.18 -10.88 25.68
N GLY A 103 1.47 -10.97 24.38
CA GLY A 103 0.68 -11.77 23.46
C GLY A 103 0.61 -11.29 22.03
N VAL A 104 -0.29 -11.94 21.29
CA VAL A 104 -0.71 -11.60 19.92
C VAL A 104 -2.12 -11.05 19.98
N PHE A 105 -2.36 -9.96 19.27
CA PHE A 105 -3.63 -9.24 19.27
C PHE A 105 -4.06 -8.93 17.85
N HIS A 106 -5.31 -9.19 17.50
CA HIS A 106 -5.92 -8.66 16.28
C HIS A 106 -6.39 -7.22 16.52
N TYR A 107 -6.19 -6.31 15.56
CA TYR A 107 -6.70 -4.94 15.63
C TYR A 107 -8.11 -4.87 15.04
N ALA A 108 -9.10 -4.50 15.86
CA ALA A 108 -10.47 -4.22 15.43
C ALA A 108 -10.61 -2.72 15.10
N PRO A 109 -10.56 -2.32 13.81
CA PRO A 109 -10.49 -0.92 13.43
C PRO A 109 -11.79 -0.17 13.67
N ASP A 110 -12.95 -0.83 13.59
CA ASP A 110 -14.29 -0.26 13.85
C ASP A 110 -14.44 0.23 15.29
N ARG A 111 -13.83 -0.46 16.26
CA ARG A 111 -13.87 -0.09 17.69
C ARG A 111 -12.61 0.60 18.17
N HIS A 112 -11.56 0.67 17.36
CA HIS A 112 -10.22 1.07 17.78
C HIS A 112 -9.78 0.32 19.05
N ALA A 113 -9.73 -1.01 18.94
CA ALA A 113 -9.44 -1.90 20.05
C ALA A 113 -8.57 -3.09 19.60
N LEU A 114 -7.92 -3.74 20.56
CA LEU A 114 -7.20 -4.99 20.38
C LEU A 114 -8.05 -6.16 20.88
N GLU A 115 -8.17 -7.21 20.07
CA GLU A 115 -8.72 -8.52 20.43
C GLU A 115 -7.56 -9.47 20.73
N ARG A 116 -7.41 -9.91 21.98
CA ARG A 116 -6.30 -10.78 22.39
C ARG A 116 -6.50 -12.19 21.83
N ARG A 117 -5.65 -12.57 20.87
CA ARG A 117 -5.68 -13.86 20.18
C ARG A 117 -4.84 -14.92 20.87
N CYS A 118 -3.63 -14.57 21.32
CA CYS A 118 -2.76 -15.49 22.03
C CYS A 118 -2.20 -14.80 23.27
N ALA A 119 -2.29 -15.45 24.43
CA ALA A 119 -1.65 -15.00 25.66
C ALA A 119 -0.39 -15.83 25.94
N PHE A 120 0.72 -15.14 26.12
CA PHE A 120 1.99 -15.70 26.59
C PHE A 120 2.76 -14.62 27.36
N THR A 121 3.92 -14.98 27.89
CA THR A 121 4.84 -14.01 28.50
C THR A 121 6.25 -14.32 28.05
N ILE A 122 6.92 -13.32 27.51
CA ILE A 122 8.32 -13.37 27.11
C ILE A 122 9.02 -12.09 27.54
N ASN A 123 10.34 -12.17 27.72
CA ASN A 123 11.15 -11.00 27.96
C ASN A 123 11.30 -10.22 26.65
N TRP A 124 10.66 -9.04 26.57
CA TRP A 124 10.67 -8.17 25.40
C TRP A 124 10.63 -6.71 25.88
N PRO A 125 11.42 -5.79 25.30
CA PRO A 125 11.33 -4.36 25.60
C PRO A 125 9.91 -3.77 25.46
N ASP A 126 9.38 -3.12 26.50
CA ASP A 126 8.01 -2.58 26.49
C ASP A 126 7.74 -1.56 25.37
N ASP A 127 8.78 -0.86 24.89
CA ASP A 127 8.70 0.15 23.82
C ASP A 127 8.85 -0.41 22.40
N CYS A 128 9.01 -1.74 22.26
CA CYS A 128 9.09 -2.41 20.98
C CYS A 128 7.87 -3.32 20.77
N PHE A 129 7.36 -3.36 19.54
CA PHE A 129 6.29 -4.29 19.16
C PHE A 129 6.36 -4.59 17.68
N LEU A 130 5.68 -5.66 17.26
CA LEU A 130 5.52 -5.99 15.84
C LEU A 130 4.12 -5.66 15.37
N VAL A 131 4.02 -5.27 14.11
CA VAL A 131 2.76 -5.21 13.36
C VAL A 131 2.87 -6.19 12.19
N ALA A 132 2.06 -7.24 12.22
CA ALA A 132 1.88 -8.15 11.10
C ALA A 132 0.68 -7.68 10.28
N LEU A 133 0.84 -7.60 8.96
CA LEU A 133 -0.24 -7.29 8.03
C LEU A 133 -0.58 -8.53 7.21
N THR A 134 -1.88 -8.82 7.07
CA THR A 134 -2.41 -9.96 6.29
C THR A 134 -3.39 -9.44 5.25
N SER A 135 -3.87 -10.30 4.34
CA SER A 135 -4.87 -9.95 3.33
C SER A 135 -5.97 -10.99 3.24
N ILE A 136 -7.23 -10.55 3.20
CA ILE A 136 -8.39 -11.39 2.88
C ILE A 136 -8.73 -11.18 1.41
N HIS A 137 -8.26 -12.07 0.54
CA HIS A 137 -8.44 -11.93 -0.91
C HIS A 137 -9.90 -11.80 -1.33
N TRP A 138 -10.80 -12.50 -0.64
CA TRP A 138 -12.23 -12.46 -0.94
C TRP A 138 -12.81 -11.04 -0.90
N ARG A 139 -12.32 -10.17 0.00
CA ARG A 139 -12.79 -8.78 0.08
C ARG A 139 -12.63 -8.04 -1.25
N GLU A 140 -11.48 -8.21 -1.90
CA GLU A 140 -11.22 -7.61 -3.22
C GLU A 140 -11.82 -8.44 -4.36
N ALA A 141 -11.73 -9.77 -4.29
CA ALA A 141 -12.17 -10.68 -5.35
C ALA A 141 -13.68 -10.65 -5.57
N TRP A 142 -14.46 -10.34 -4.54
CA TRP A 142 -15.89 -10.08 -4.63
C TRP A 142 -16.23 -9.05 -5.72
N LYS A 143 -15.43 -7.99 -5.85
CA LYS A 143 -15.63 -6.93 -6.83
C LYS A 143 -14.78 -7.08 -8.08
N TYR A 144 -13.54 -7.53 -7.91
CA TYR A 144 -12.51 -7.39 -8.94
C TYR A 144 -12.09 -8.71 -9.59
N GLY A 145 -12.67 -9.83 -9.17
CA GLY A 145 -12.36 -11.16 -9.70
C GLY A 145 -10.88 -11.45 -9.64
N GLU A 146 -10.32 -12.00 -10.72
CA GLU A 146 -8.93 -12.49 -10.75
C GLU A 146 -7.89 -11.40 -10.51
N ARG A 147 -8.18 -10.12 -10.82
CA ARG A 147 -7.23 -9.02 -10.61
C ARG A 147 -7.06 -8.64 -9.13
N ALA A 148 -7.93 -9.14 -8.25
CA ALA A 148 -7.96 -8.80 -6.83
C ALA A 148 -6.64 -9.00 -6.09
N PHE A 149 -5.85 -10.01 -6.44
CA PHE A 149 -4.55 -10.20 -5.78
C PHE A 149 -3.63 -8.99 -5.97
N ARG A 150 -3.64 -8.33 -7.14
CA ARG A 150 -2.89 -7.08 -7.35
C ARG A 150 -3.35 -5.97 -6.40
N TYR A 151 -4.65 -5.84 -6.22
CA TYR A 151 -5.26 -4.82 -5.36
C TYR A 151 -4.98 -5.08 -3.88
N CYS A 152 -5.03 -6.34 -3.42
CA CYS A 152 -4.58 -6.69 -2.07
C CYS A 152 -3.14 -6.26 -1.81
N GLN A 153 -2.22 -6.46 -2.78
CA GLN A 153 -0.84 -6.03 -2.62
C GLN A 153 -0.69 -4.50 -2.63
N HIS A 154 -1.43 -3.75 -3.45
CA HIS A 154 -1.43 -2.29 -3.37
C HIS A 154 -1.90 -1.77 -2.03
N ASP A 155 -3.01 -2.32 -1.53
CA ASP A 155 -3.59 -1.97 -0.23
C ASP A 155 -2.61 -2.27 0.92
N LEU A 156 -1.88 -3.39 0.84
CA LEU A 156 -0.80 -3.72 1.77
C LEU A 156 0.34 -2.68 1.70
N GLY A 157 0.74 -2.26 0.51
CA GLY A 157 1.74 -1.19 0.31
C GLY A 157 1.34 0.16 0.92
N HIS A 158 0.07 0.55 0.72
CA HIS A 158 -0.51 1.72 1.38
C HIS A 158 -0.49 1.60 2.90
N ALA A 159 -0.83 0.42 3.43
CA ALA A 159 -0.81 0.14 4.87
C ALA A 159 0.61 0.19 5.46
N ILE A 160 1.62 -0.39 4.80
CA ILE A 160 3.03 -0.34 5.21
C ILE A 160 3.48 1.12 5.36
N ALA A 161 3.23 1.94 4.34
CA ALA A 161 3.61 3.36 4.39
C ALA A 161 2.84 4.13 5.48
N ALA A 162 1.55 3.85 5.66
CA ALA A 162 0.74 4.47 6.70
C ALA A 162 1.25 4.12 8.11
N VAL A 163 1.60 2.85 8.36
CA VAL A 163 2.22 2.40 9.63
C VAL A 163 3.56 3.10 9.85
N ALA A 164 4.40 3.22 8.81
CA ALA A 164 5.70 3.90 8.93
C ALA A 164 5.56 5.39 9.28
N PHE A 165 4.61 6.11 8.66
CA PHE A 165 4.33 7.50 9.03
C PHE A 165 3.79 7.63 10.45
N ALA A 166 2.86 6.77 10.85
CA ALA A 166 2.27 6.77 12.18
C ALA A 166 3.30 6.41 13.26
N ALA A 167 4.26 5.52 12.97
CA ALA A 167 5.38 5.24 13.84
C ALA A 167 6.25 6.48 14.08
N GLY A 168 6.59 7.21 13.00
CA GLY A 168 7.34 8.46 13.11
C GLY A 168 6.63 9.50 13.98
N HIS A 169 5.29 9.55 13.92
CA HIS A 169 4.49 10.41 14.79
C HIS A 169 4.62 10.07 16.27
N GLU A 170 4.76 8.80 16.61
CA GLU A 170 5.01 8.29 17.96
C GLU A 170 6.51 8.25 18.31
N ARG A 171 7.37 8.85 17.47
CA ARG A 171 8.84 8.87 17.61
C ARG A 171 9.47 7.47 17.60
N LEU A 172 8.83 6.55 16.89
CA LEU A 172 9.32 5.20 16.65
C LEU A 172 9.86 5.09 15.22
N SER A 173 10.84 4.20 15.05
CA SER A 173 11.25 3.70 13.74
C SER A 173 10.39 2.49 13.39
N ALA A 174 10.16 2.26 12.09
CA ALA A 174 9.39 1.13 11.59
C ALA A 174 10.10 0.52 10.39
N HIS A 175 10.31 -0.80 10.41
CA HIS A 175 11.03 -1.52 9.35
C HIS A 175 10.40 -2.87 9.05
N LEU A 176 10.33 -3.22 7.76
CA LEU A 176 9.97 -4.57 7.33
C LEU A 176 11.02 -5.60 7.77
N LEU A 177 10.55 -6.80 8.07
CA LEU A 177 11.35 -7.96 8.47
C LEU A 177 11.42 -8.98 7.32
N PRO A 178 12.29 -8.80 6.31
CA PRO A 178 12.34 -9.69 5.15
C PRO A 178 12.75 -11.13 5.50
N GLU A 179 13.39 -11.35 6.65
CA GLU A 179 13.83 -12.66 7.08
C GLU A 179 12.68 -13.58 7.54
N TRP A 180 11.48 -13.03 7.80
CA TRP A 180 10.32 -13.79 8.25
C TRP A 180 9.56 -14.40 7.07
N PRO A 181 9.56 -15.73 6.92
CA PRO A 181 8.75 -16.42 5.93
C PRO A 181 7.25 -16.21 6.21
N GLN A 182 6.42 -16.19 5.17
CA GLN A 182 4.97 -16.07 5.30
C GLN A 182 4.36 -17.16 6.20
N ARG A 183 4.86 -18.41 6.13
CA ARG A 183 4.45 -19.49 7.03
C ARG A 183 4.70 -19.18 8.52
N ASP A 184 5.77 -18.48 8.85
CA ASP A 184 6.12 -18.14 10.23
C ASP A 184 5.30 -16.94 10.69
N ILE A 185 5.00 -15.99 9.78
CA ILE A 185 4.01 -14.93 10.03
C ILE A 185 2.63 -15.54 10.29
N ALA A 186 2.23 -16.57 9.53
CA ALA A 186 0.95 -17.26 9.70
C ALA A 186 0.85 -17.90 11.09
N ALA A 187 1.88 -18.65 11.48
CA ALA A 187 1.98 -19.28 12.79
C ALA A 187 2.04 -18.26 13.94
N LEU A 188 2.71 -17.12 13.71
CA LEU A 188 2.82 -16.03 14.68
C LEU A 188 1.45 -15.38 14.94
N THR A 189 0.67 -15.11 13.89
CA THR A 189 -0.64 -14.46 14.00
C THR A 189 -1.78 -15.45 14.28
N GLY A 190 -1.55 -16.74 14.05
CA GLY A 190 -2.50 -17.83 14.26
C GLY A 190 -3.56 -17.92 13.18
N ILE A 191 -3.30 -17.37 11.99
CA ILE A 191 -4.21 -17.47 10.83
C ILE A 191 -4.14 -18.84 10.14
N ASP A 192 -3.14 -19.66 10.49
CA ASP A 192 -2.99 -21.06 10.11
C ASP A 192 -3.75 -22.03 11.04
N ARG A 193 -4.45 -21.52 12.05
CA ARG A 193 -5.23 -22.32 12.99
C ARG A 193 -6.61 -22.66 12.41
N ASP A 194 -6.71 -23.78 11.71
CA ASP A 194 -7.95 -24.22 11.05
C ASP A 194 -9.20 -24.22 11.96
N GLU A 195 -9.04 -24.59 13.23
CA GLU A 195 -10.11 -24.60 14.23
C GLU A 195 -10.69 -23.22 14.55
N ASP A 196 -9.94 -22.14 14.27
CA ASP A 196 -10.39 -20.77 14.45
C ASP A 196 -11.06 -20.20 13.18
N PHE A 197 -10.95 -20.90 12.03
CA PHE A 197 -11.38 -20.46 10.69
C PHE A 197 -12.30 -21.46 9.98
N VAL A 198 -13.22 -22.09 10.73
CA VAL A 198 -14.12 -23.13 10.16
C VAL A 198 -15.02 -22.57 9.07
N ASP A 199 -15.80 -21.53 9.38
CA ASP A 199 -16.72 -20.87 8.44
C ASP A 199 -16.14 -19.55 7.90
N ALA A 200 -14.93 -19.18 8.35
CA ALA A 200 -14.33 -17.90 8.05
C ALA A 200 -13.43 -17.99 6.81
N GLU A 201 -13.49 -16.96 5.98
CA GLU A 201 -12.60 -16.78 4.85
C GLU A 201 -11.15 -16.70 5.33
N ARG A 202 -10.26 -17.35 4.59
CA ARG A 202 -8.85 -17.41 4.94
C ARG A 202 -8.14 -16.07 4.73
N GLU A 203 -7.11 -15.89 5.53
CA GLU A 203 -6.18 -14.77 5.44
C GLU A 203 -4.86 -15.25 4.85
N GLU A 204 -4.31 -14.46 3.94
CA GLU A 204 -2.96 -14.64 3.44
C GLU A 204 -1.98 -13.82 4.29
N PRO A 205 -0.87 -14.41 4.77
CA PRO A 205 0.18 -13.66 5.46
C PRO A 205 0.83 -12.67 4.50
N GLY A 206 0.90 -11.39 4.88
CA GLY A 206 1.56 -10.34 4.09
C GLY A 206 2.99 -10.13 4.57
N CYS A 207 3.18 -9.16 5.45
CA CYS A 207 4.50 -8.76 5.95
C CYS A 207 4.50 -8.57 7.47
N LEU A 208 5.69 -8.55 8.06
CA LEU A 208 5.92 -8.23 9.46
C LEU A 208 6.78 -6.98 9.56
N MET A 209 6.37 -6.03 10.40
CA MET A 209 7.10 -4.80 10.68
C MET A 209 7.50 -4.76 12.15
N VAL A 210 8.75 -4.40 12.43
CA VAL A 210 9.20 -4.06 13.78
C VAL A 210 9.06 -2.56 14.01
N LEU A 211 8.53 -2.19 15.18
CA LEU A 211 8.43 -0.80 15.63
C LEU A 211 9.12 -0.65 16.98
N GLY A 212 9.88 0.43 17.14
CA GLY A 212 10.57 0.74 18.40
C GLY A 212 11.44 1.99 18.31
N PRO A 213 12.06 2.44 19.43
CA PRO A 213 13.00 3.55 19.43
C PRO A 213 14.18 3.30 18.48
N SER A 214 14.70 4.33 17.81
CA SER A 214 15.82 4.19 16.86
C SER A 214 17.10 3.62 17.47
N SER A 215 17.25 3.64 18.80
CA SER A 215 18.36 3.01 19.52
C SER A 215 18.26 1.48 19.58
N LEU A 216 17.04 0.94 19.54
CA LEU A 216 16.76 -0.50 19.58
C LEU A 216 16.45 -1.04 18.20
N VAL A 217 15.77 -0.26 17.38
CA VAL A 217 15.44 -0.59 16.00
C VAL A 217 16.19 0.40 15.10
N PRO A 218 17.52 0.21 14.93
CA PRO A 218 18.31 1.10 14.10
C PRO A 218 17.86 1.02 12.65
N GLY A 219 17.99 2.14 11.96
CA GLY A 219 17.72 2.21 10.54
C GLY A 219 18.56 1.20 9.76
N PRO A 220 18.10 0.81 8.56
CA PRO A 220 18.70 -0.28 7.79
C PRO A 220 20.13 0.02 7.26
N SER A 221 20.65 1.23 7.49
CA SER A 221 22.03 1.66 7.22
C SER A 221 23.04 1.35 8.35
N SER A 222 22.60 0.84 9.51
CA SER A 222 23.47 0.41 10.63
C SER A 222 23.16 -1.05 11.05
N ILE A 223 24.19 -1.92 11.03
CA ILE A 223 24.13 -3.38 11.28
C ILE A 223 23.98 -3.72 12.78
N PRO A 224 23.35 -4.84 13.21
CA PRO A 224 22.65 -5.88 12.44
C PRO A 224 21.13 -5.76 12.54
N GLY A 225 20.46 -6.51 11.67
CA GLY A 225 19.01 -6.50 11.52
C GLY A 225 18.20 -6.84 12.77
N PRO A 226 16.88 -6.99 12.59
CA PRO A 226 15.87 -7.20 13.63
C PRO A 226 16.15 -8.37 14.60
N SER A 227 17.03 -9.30 14.19
CA SER A 227 17.61 -10.36 15.01
C SER A 227 18.31 -9.88 16.29
N SER A 228 18.67 -8.60 16.40
CA SER A 228 19.21 -7.99 17.63
C SER A 228 18.13 -7.61 18.65
N VAL A 229 16.89 -7.41 18.21
CA VAL A 229 15.73 -7.06 19.05
C VAL A 229 14.92 -8.30 19.42
N LEU A 230 14.86 -9.27 18.52
CA LEU A 230 13.99 -10.42 18.65
C LEU A 230 14.59 -11.68 18.02
N ASP A 231 14.61 -12.78 18.78
CA ASP A 231 14.86 -14.12 18.23
C ASP A 231 13.52 -14.71 17.71
N PRO A 232 13.35 -14.89 16.39
CA PRO A 232 12.13 -15.45 15.83
C PRO A 232 11.76 -16.81 16.43
N SER A 233 12.76 -17.63 16.76
CA SER A 233 12.53 -18.98 17.30
C SER A 233 11.90 -18.92 18.68
N LEU A 234 12.37 -18.04 19.56
CA LEU A 234 11.81 -17.85 20.90
C LEU A 234 10.37 -17.34 20.84
N LEU A 235 10.08 -16.43 19.91
CA LEU A 235 8.72 -15.89 19.76
C LEU A 235 7.74 -16.94 19.24
N LEU A 236 8.12 -17.69 18.19
CA LEU A 236 7.30 -18.79 17.66
C LEU A 236 7.05 -19.87 18.72
N ASP A 237 8.07 -20.19 19.51
CA ASP A 237 7.96 -21.12 20.63
C ASP A 237 6.99 -20.63 21.73
N ALA A 238 7.03 -19.34 22.05
CA ALA A 238 6.11 -18.74 22.99
C ALA A 238 4.67 -18.78 22.47
N VAL A 239 4.46 -18.51 21.19
CA VAL A 239 3.16 -18.58 20.54
C VAL A 239 2.60 -20.01 20.50
N ARG A 240 3.45 -21.01 20.20
CA ARG A 240 3.07 -22.43 20.23
C ARG A 240 2.64 -22.91 21.61
N ARG A 241 3.27 -22.41 22.67
CA ARG A 241 2.93 -22.72 24.08
C ARG A 241 1.88 -21.77 24.67
N GLY A 242 1.52 -20.72 23.94
CA GLY A 242 0.58 -19.71 24.38
C GLY A 242 -0.85 -20.23 24.41
N THR A 243 -1.71 -19.51 25.12
CA THR A 243 -3.15 -19.81 25.17
C THR A 243 -3.87 -19.03 24.09
N TRP A 244 -4.35 -19.72 23.06
CA TRP A 244 -5.13 -19.13 21.97
C TRP A 244 -6.60 -18.93 22.36
N MET A 245 -7.19 -17.84 21.88
CA MET A 245 -8.54 -17.39 22.21
C MET A 245 -9.25 -16.83 20.99
N GLY A 246 -10.52 -17.20 20.90
CA GLY A 246 -11.51 -16.67 19.98
C GLY A 246 -11.56 -17.33 18.60
N ARG A 247 -12.62 -17.05 17.86
CA ARG A 247 -12.87 -17.63 16.53
C ARG A 247 -13.20 -16.54 15.51
N ALA A 248 -12.62 -16.64 14.32
CA ALA A 248 -12.84 -15.69 13.24
C ALA A 248 -14.33 -15.65 12.85
N SER A 249 -14.88 -14.44 12.69
CA SER A 249 -16.22 -14.24 12.14
C SER A 249 -16.24 -14.51 10.64
N GLN A 250 -17.24 -15.23 10.12
CA GLN A 250 -17.52 -15.28 8.68
C GLN A 250 -17.84 -13.86 8.15
N LEU A 251 -17.34 -13.51 6.95
CA LEU A 251 -17.52 -12.19 6.36
C LEU A 251 -18.61 -12.15 5.31
N SER A 252 -18.83 -13.26 4.60
CA SER A 252 -19.87 -13.46 3.61
C SER A 252 -20.55 -14.81 3.78
N ASP A 253 -21.86 -14.87 3.54
CA ASP A 253 -22.61 -16.14 3.57
C ASP A 253 -22.18 -17.12 2.47
N ASP A 254 -21.64 -16.61 1.35
CA ASP A 254 -21.11 -17.39 0.23
C ASP A 254 -19.92 -16.65 -0.41
N HIS A 255 -19.07 -17.39 -1.14
CA HIS A 255 -17.97 -16.80 -1.92
C HIS A 255 -17.66 -17.56 -3.21
N VAL A 256 -17.24 -16.82 -4.23
CA VAL A 256 -16.77 -17.42 -5.49
C VAL A 256 -15.29 -17.75 -5.34
N GLN A 257 -14.92 -18.99 -5.66
CA GLN A 257 -13.53 -19.40 -5.68
C GLN A 257 -12.82 -18.96 -6.97
N TRP A 258 -11.71 -18.24 -6.81
CA TRP A 258 -10.86 -17.78 -7.90
C TRP A 258 -9.51 -18.50 -7.84
N THR A 259 -9.42 -19.67 -8.47
CA THR A 259 -8.21 -20.53 -8.38
C THR A 259 -6.94 -19.87 -8.88
N PHE A 260 -7.05 -18.88 -9.78
CA PHE A 260 -5.89 -18.14 -10.27
C PHE A 260 -5.24 -17.27 -9.19
N ILE A 261 -6.04 -16.77 -8.24
CA ILE A 261 -5.57 -16.04 -7.05
C ILE A 261 -4.84 -17.01 -6.11
N ASP A 262 -5.45 -18.17 -5.83
CA ASP A 262 -4.84 -19.20 -4.97
C ASP A 262 -3.49 -19.68 -5.53
N GLU A 263 -3.41 -19.80 -6.86
CA GLU A 263 -2.19 -20.18 -7.53
C GLU A 263 -1.11 -19.11 -7.41
N ILE A 264 -1.36 -17.86 -7.82
CA ILE A 264 -0.34 -16.81 -7.72
C ILE A 264 0.08 -16.57 -6.27
N ALA A 265 -0.84 -16.69 -5.32
CA ALA A 265 -0.57 -16.60 -3.90
C ALA A 265 0.52 -17.60 -3.48
N ARG A 266 0.36 -18.88 -3.86
CA ARG A 266 1.32 -19.96 -3.60
C ARG A 266 2.64 -19.77 -4.34
N GLU A 267 2.61 -19.44 -5.62
CA GLU A 267 3.83 -19.31 -6.45
C GLU A 267 4.66 -18.08 -6.06
N THR A 268 4.05 -17.10 -5.39
CA THR A 268 4.73 -15.91 -4.86
C THR A 268 4.86 -15.94 -3.33
N GLU A 269 4.72 -17.10 -2.68
CA GLU A 269 4.93 -17.24 -1.25
C GLU A 269 6.34 -16.76 -0.87
N ASP A 270 6.43 -15.84 0.10
CA ASP A 270 7.74 -15.37 0.57
C ASP A 270 8.33 -16.34 1.59
N ARG A 271 9.47 -16.93 1.25
CA ARG A 271 10.18 -17.92 2.07
C ARG A 271 11.14 -17.29 3.08
N GLY A 272 11.13 -15.97 3.21
CA GLY A 272 12.08 -15.24 4.05
C GLY A 272 13.44 -15.11 3.37
N ARG A 273 14.14 -14.02 3.67
CA ARG A 273 15.38 -13.63 3.00
C ARG A 273 16.32 -13.00 4.02
N ALA A 274 17.54 -13.53 4.11
CA ALA A 274 18.60 -12.90 4.89
C ALA A 274 19.18 -11.72 4.10
N MET A 275 18.51 -10.57 4.12
CA MET A 275 18.94 -9.36 3.41
C MET A 275 19.26 -8.22 4.37
N SER A 276 20.28 -7.43 4.04
CA SER A 276 20.55 -6.14 4.65
C SER A 276 20.46 -5.07 3.57
N ARG A 277 19.85 -3.92 3.87
CA ARG A 277 19.82 -2.77 2.93
C ARG A 277 21.22 -2.30 2.55
N SER A 278 22.25 -2.62 3.34
CA SER A 278 23.66 -2.42 2.95
C SER A 278 24.05 -3.13 1.64
N GLN A 279 23.32 -4.17 1.24
CA GLN A 279 23.50 -4.88 -0.03
C GLN A 279 22.90 -4.12 -1.22
N PHE A 280 22.05 -3.11 -0.97
CA PHE A 280 21.41 -2.27 -1.98
C PHE A 280 21.72 -0.80 -1.71
N PRO A 281 22.86 -0.26 -2.17
CA PRO A 281 23.20 1.14 -1.95
C PRO A 281 22.12 2.04 -2.58
N ILE A 282 21.37 2.72 -1.71
CA ILE A 282 20.40 3.73 -2.13
C ILE A 282 21.15 5.04 -2.28
N GLN A 283 21.20 5.55 -3.51
CA GLN A 283 21.67 6.92 -3.73
C GLN A 283 20.55 7.87 -3.31
N LEU A 284 20.77 8.54 -2.18
CA LEU A 284 19.87 9.58 -1.70
C LEU A 284 20.08 10.83 -2.56
N PRO A 285 19.01 11.49 -3.01
CA PRO A 285 19.13 12.76 -3.68
C PRO A 285 19.52 13.85 -2.66
N ASP A 286 20.18 14.91 -3.11
CA ASP A 286 20.54 16.06 -2.27
C ASP A 286 19.33 16.99 -2.08
N TYR A 287 18.31 16.49 -1.36
CA TYR A 287 17.07 17.21 -1.09
C TYR A 287 16.65 17.17 0.38
N PRO A 288 16.10 18.27 0.92
CA PRO A 288 15.61 18.33 2.29
C PRO A 288 14.25 17.62 2.42
N ILE A 289 14.25 16.29 2.48
CA ILE A 289 13.03 15.49 2.70
C ILE A 289 13.00 15.00 4.16
N THR A 290 12.59 15.86 5.09
CA THR A 290 12.69 15.52 6.53
C THR A 290 11.43 15.75 7.36
N GLN A 291 10.31 16.17 6.76
CA GLN A 291 9.10 16.46 7.52
C GLN A 291 8.08 15.35 7.36
N LEU A 292 7.63 14.81 8.49
CA LEU A 292 6.48 13.93 8.53
C LEU A 292 5.21 14.69 8.08
N PRO A 293 4.27 14.02 7.41
CA PRO A 293 2.98 14.61 7.07
C PRO A 293 2.25 15.06 8.34
N ASN A 294 1.45 16.12 8.29
CA ASN A 294 0.71 16.54 9.49
C ASN A 294 -0.31 15.45 9.90
N ARG A 295 -0.37 15.07 11.20
CA ARG A 295 -1.34 14.09 11.73
C ARG A 295 -2.78 14.39 11.30
N ARG A 296 -3.16 15.68 11.22
CA ARG A 296 -4.49 16.10 10.75
C ARG A 296 -4.72 15.73 9.28
N LEU A 297 -3.72 15.89 8.42
CA LEU A 297 -3.83 15.52 7.00
C LEU A 297 -4.02 14.01 6.84
N VAL A 298 -3.33 13.21 7.66
CA VAL A 298 -3.50 11.74 7.68
C VAL A 298 -4.96 11.35 7.95
N LEU A 299 -5.64 12.03 8.88
CA LEU A 299 -7.05 11.78 9.20
C LEU A 299 -8.02 12.42 8.19
N GLN A 300 -7.65 13.55 7.60
CA GLN A 300 -8.46 14.28 6.62
C GLN A 300 -8.45 13.61 5.25
N ARG A 301 -7.36 12.97 4.85
CA ARG A 301 -7.10 12.45 3.50
C ARG A 301 -8.30 11.70 2.94
N ARG A 302 -8.78 12.08 1.74
CA ARG A 302 -9.82 11.31 1.00
C ARG A 302 -9.42 11.10 -0.46
N SER A 303 -9.90 10.00 -1.04
CA SER A 303 -9.78 9.79 -2.48
C SER A 303 -10.75 10.70 -3.23
N ALA A 304 -10.26 11.42 -4.24
CA ALA A 304 -11.12 12.18 -5.14
C ALA A 304 -11.98 11.22 -5.97
N LEU A 305 -13.27 11.53 -6.10
CA LEU A 305 -14.21 10.81 -6.99
C LEU A 305 -14.37 11.49 -8.35
N ALA A 306 -14.09 12.79 -8.41
CA ALA A 306 -14.01 13.60 -9.60
C ALA A 306 -13.09 14.80 -9.34
N LEU A 307 -12.51 15.35 -10.39
CA LEU A 307 -11.66 16.54 -10.35
C LEU A 307 -12.26 17.63 -11.26
N ASP A 308 -12.05 18.90 -10.91
CA ASP A 308 -12.77 20.03 -11.54
C ASP A 308 -12.39 20.32 -13.01
N GLY A 309 -11.27 19.77 -13.49
CA GLY A 309 -10.78 19.95 -14.85
C GLY A 309 -10.33 21.36 -15.20
N ARG A 310 -10.23 22.27 -14.23
CA ARG A 310 -10.03 23.72 -14.45
C ARG A 310 -8.89 24.30 -13.64
N SER A 311 -8.74 23.88 -12.39
CA SER A 311 -7.72 24.43 -11.51
C SER A 311 -6.31 24.01 -11.93
N SER A 312 -5.33 24.85 -11.63
CA SER A 312 -3.90 24.59 -11.80
C SER A 312 -3.20 24.49 -10.45
N ILE A 313 -1.97 23.98 -10.47
CA ILE A 313 -1.05 24.01 -9.33
C ILE A 313 0.24 24.74 -9.74
N PRO A 314 0.83 25.57 -8.87
CA PRO A 314 2.15 26.13 -9.08
C PRO A 314 3.25 25.07 -9.26
N ALA A 315 4.23 25.32 -10.13
CA ALA A 315 5.36 24.40 -10.39
C ALA A 315 6.16 24.05 -9.13
N ASP A 316 6.36 24.98 -8.21
CA ASP A 316 7.08 24.75 -6.95
C ASP A 316 6.38 23.71 -6.06
N ALA A 317 5.05 23.79 -5.94
CA ALA A 317 4.25 22.80 -5.23
C ALA A 317 4.27 21.44 -5.93
N PHE A 318 4.22 21.42 -7.27
CA PHE A 318 4.38 20.19 -8.06
C PHE A 318 5.75 19.54 -7.86
N PHE A 319 6.84 20.29 -7.96
CA PHE A 319 8.19 19.76 -7.76
C PHE A 319 8.43 19.35 -6.30
N SER A 320 7.89 20.09 -5.33
CA SER A 320 7.93 19.70 -3.92
C SER A 320 7.25 18.34 -3.71
N MET A 321 6.06 18.15 -4.26
CA MET A 321 5.35 16.86 -4.22
C MET A 321 6.17 15.74 -4.87
N LEU A 322 6.76 15.95 -6.04
CA LEU A 322 7.58 14.91 -6.70
C LEU A 322 8.85 14.58 -5.92
N SER A 323 9.50 15.57 -5.30
CA SER A 323 10.70 15.32 -4.50
C SER A 323 10.42 14.37 -3.35
N ARG A 324 9.24 14.46 -2.71
CA ARG A 324 8.80 13.56 -1.62
C ARG A 324 8.67 12.10 -2.04
N LEU A 325 8.57 11.84 -3.34
CA LEU A 325 8.47 10.49 -3.90
C LEU A 325 9.84 9.83 -4.07
N LEU A 326 10.93 10.58 -4.02
CA LEU A 326 12.29 10.05 -4.11
C LEU A 326 12.68 9.30 -2.84
N PRO A 327 13.58 8.29 -2.93
CA PRO A 327 14.09 7.62 -1.73
C PRO A 327 14.72 8.62 -0.76
N SER A 328 14.48 8.45 0.54
CA SER A 328 15.10 9.25 1.59
C SER A 328 15.37 8.43 2.85
N GLU A 329 16.06 9.04 3.82
CA GLU A 329 16.25 8.50 5.18
C GLU A 329 15.09 8.90 6.12
N ALA A 330 13.90 9.15 5.58
CA ALA A 330 12.69 9.40 6.33
C ALA A 330 11.58 8.38 5.99
N PRO A 331 10.59 8.19 6.87
CA PRO A 331 9.39 7.42 6.54
C PRO A 331 8.68 7.98 5.29
N PRO A 332 8.09 7.10 4.44
CA PRO A 332 7.98 5.66 4.63
C PRO A 332 9.18 4.89 4.04
N TRP A 333 10.12 5.57 3.40
CA TRP A 333 11.21 4.95 2.63
C TRP A 333 12.22 4.20 3.50
N THR A 334 12.37 4.59 4.76
CA THR A 334 13.17 3.84 5.73
C THR A 334 12.57 2.49 6.10
N ALA A 335 11.26 2.29 5.91
CA ALA A 335 10.61 1.02 6.23
C ALA A 335 10.89 -0.10 5.21
N LEU A 336 11.24 0.27 3.97
CA LEU A 336 11.55 -0.67 2.90
C LEU A 336 13.03 -1.05 2.92
N TRP A 337 13.31 -2.34 2.70
CA TRP A 337 14.67 -2.90 2.76
C TRP A 337 15.39 -2.91 1.38
N TRP A 338 14.67 -2.63 0.29
CA TRP A 338 15.20 -2.63 -1.08
C TRP A 338 15.33 -1.22 -1.65
N ALA A 339 16.18 -1.08 -2.68
CA ALA A 339 16.28 0.16 -3.47
C ALA A 339 15.08 0.31 -4.41
N PRO A 340 14.61 1.55 -4.71
CA PRO A 340 13.41 1.76 -5.52
C PRO A 340 13.42 1.01 -6.86
N ARG A 341 12.31 0.33 -7.16
CA ARG A 341 12.06 -0.38 -8.42
C ARG A 341 10.91 0.22 -9.23
N ILE A 342 10.23 1.23 -8.68
CA ILE A 342 9.11 1.92 -9.34
C ILE A 342 9.53 3.31 -9.79
N HIS A 343 9.35 3.62 -11.08
CA HIS A 343 9.51 4.94 -11.70
C HIS A 343 8.14 5.52 -12.08
N LEU A 344 8.03 6.83 -12.33
CA LEU A 344 6.72 7.46 -12.58
C LEU A 344 6.68 8.10 -13.96
N ALA A 345 5.80 7.63 -14.83
CA ALA A 345 5.47 8.29 -16.09
C ALA A 345 4.30 9.26 -15.85
N LEU A 346 4.54 10.56 -15.97
CA LEU A 346 3.57 11.60 -15.65
C LEU A 346 2.98 12.21 -16.93
N PHE A 347 1.65 12.32 -16.93
CA PHE A 347 0.86 13.08 -17.89
C PHE A 347 0.53 14.43 -17.24
N VAL A 348 1.28 15.47 -17.59
CA VAL A 348 1.16 16.82 -17.02
C VAL A 348 0.14 17.62 -17.83
N HIS A 349 -0.85 18.20 -17.13
CA HIS A 349 -1.99 18.90 -17.75
C HIS A 349 -2.06 20.39 -17.42
N ARG A 350 -1.97 20.74 -16.13
CA ARG A 350 -2.28 22.07 -15.58
C ARG A 350 -1.33 22.42 -14.42
N VAL A 351 -0.04 22.49 -14.72
CA VAL A 351 0.99 22.92 -13.77
C VAL A 351 1.57 24.24 -14.26
N ASP A 352 1.38 25.31 -13.50
CA ASP A 352 1.78 26.66 -13.90
C ASP A 352 3.31 26.75 -13.99
N GLY A 353 3.82 27.10 -15.17
CA GLY A 353 5.27 27.15 -15.43
C GLY A 353 5.89 25.82 -15.88
N VAL A 354 5.08 24.77 -16.10
CA VAL A 354 5.50 23.51 -16.73
C VAL A 354 4.64 23.26 -17.95
N GLU A 355 5.28 23.09 -19.11
CA GLU A 355 4.58 22.76 -20.36
C GLU A 355 3.78 21.45 -20.22
N PRO A 356 2.53 21.36 -20.70
CA PRO A 356 1.80 20.09 -20.74
C PRO A 356 2.56 19.04 -21.56
N GLY A 357 2.53 17.79 -21.12
CA GLY A 357 3.26 16.73 -21.81
C GLY A 357 3.44 15.45 -21.02
N LEU A 358 4.27 14.58 -21.58
CA LEU A 358 4.70 13.33 -20.99
C LEU A 358 6.09 13.50 -20.36
N TYR A 359 6.18 13.12 -19.09
CA TYR A 359 7.38 13.26 -18.27
C TYR A 359 7.71 11.93 -17.58
N LEU A 360 8.95 11.78 -17.11
CA LEU A 360 9.39 10.62 -16.36
C LEU A 360 10.18 11.06 -15.11
N LEU A 361 9.73 10.66 -13.92
CA LEU A 361 10.48 10.80 -12.68
C LEU A 361 11.25 9.51 -12.40
N LEU A 362 12.59 9.61 -12.45
CA LEU A 362 13.49 8.50 -12.23
C LEU A 362 13.85 8.40 -10.73
N ARG A 363 13.31 7.39 -10.05
CA ARG A 363 13.53 7.18 -8.60
C ARG A 363 14.82 6.42 -8.27
N ASN A 364 15.44 5.79 -9.26
CA ASN A 364 16.68 5.04 -9.12
C ASN A 364 17.62 5.32 -10.30
N ALA A 365 18.77 5.92 -10.02
CA ALA A 365 19.74 6.31 -11.04
C ALA A 365 20.34 5.10 -11.79
N GLN A 366 20.43 3.93 -11.14
CA GLN A 366 21.02 2.73 -11.73
C GLN A 366 20.14 2.12 -12.83
N THR A 367 18.83 2.37 -12.80
CA THR A 367 17.87 1.85 -13.79
C THR A 367 17.65 2.81 -14.97
N SER A 368 18.07 4.07 -14.84
CA SER A 368 17.80 5.14 -15.81
C SER A 368 18.21 4.79 -17.24
N ASP A 369 19.41 4.26 -17.46
CA ASP A 369 19.90 3.95 -18.81
C ASP A 369 19.11 2.80 -19.46
N ARG A 370 18.75 1.77 -18.69
CA ARG A 370 17.97 0.64 -19.21
C ARG A 370 16.52 1.05 -19.49
N LEU A 371 15.90 1.84 -18.62
CA LEU A 371 14.57 2.40 -18.88
C LEU A 371 14.58 3.31 -20.10
N ARG A 372 15.62 4.13 -20.27
CA ARG A 372 15.81 4.96 -21.46
C ARG A 372 15.94 4.15 -22.74
N ALA A 373 16.72 3.06 -22.70
CA ALA A 373 16.90 2.18 -23.85
C ALA A 373 15.62 1.40 -24.21
N ALA A 374 14.76 1.13 -23.23
CA ALA A 374 13.48 0.44 -23.42
C ALA A 374 12.37 1.36 -23.97
N CYS A 375 12.45 2.67 -23.73
CA CYS A 375 11.47 3.62 -24.26
C CYS A 375 11.69 3.92 -25.76
N SER A 376 10.69 4.55 -26.38
CA SER A 376 10.79 5.06 -27.75
C SER A 376 12.02 5.95 -27.96
N ARG A 377 12.70 5.76 -29.10
CA ARG A 377 13.87 6.55 -29.51
C ARG A 377 13.52 8.00 -29.88
N ASP A 378 12.25 8.29 -30.13
CA ASP A 378 11.77 9.61 -30.54
C ASP A 378 11.63 10.59 -29.36
N PHE A 379 11.77 10.12 -28.12
CA PHE A 379 11.67 10.98 -26.94
C PHE A 379 12.90 11.87 -26.75
N SER A 380 12.66 13.10 -26.25
CA SER A 380 13.71 14.11 -26.10
C SER A 380 14.62 13.87 -24.89
N TRP A 381 14.11 13.28 -23.81
CA TRP A 381 14.83 13.06 -22.54
C TRP A 381 15.45 14.34 -21.98
N THR A 382 14.69 15.45 -22.00
CA THR A 382 15.17 16.77 -21.60
C THR A 382 15.03 16.95 -20.09
N PRO A 383 16.11 17.21 -19.31
CA PRO A 383 15.99 17.50 -17.88
C PRO A 383 15.13 18.74 -17.62
N VAL A 384 14.26 18.68 -16.61
CA VAL A 384 13.27 19.74 -16.31
C VAL A 384 13.70 20.64 -15.16
N ALA A 385 14.37 20.08 -14.15
CA ALA A 385 14.89 20.81 -13.00
C ALA A 385 16.29 20.27 -12.65
N ALA A 386 17.18 21.14 -12.18
CA ALA A 386 18.58 20.79 -11.92
C ALA A 386 18.73 19.69 -10.86
N ASP A 387 17.92 19.77 -9.81
CA ASP A 387 18.08 18.89 -8.66
C ASP A 387 17.13 17.67 -8.73
N LEU A 388 16.10 17.70 -9.61
CA LEU A 388 15.05 16.68 -9.65
C LEU A 388 15.32 15.75 -10.83
N PRO A 389 15.33 14.42 -10.65
CA PRO A 389 15.53 13.47 -11.74
C PRO A 389 14.25 13.32 -12.60
N LEU A 390 13.71 14.45 -13.04
CA LEU A 390 12.53 14.60 -13.87
C LEU A 390 12.97 14.98 -15.29
N VAL A 391 12.55 14.18 -16.26
CA VAL A 391 12.81 14.43 -17.68
C VAL A 391 11.51 14.60 -18.45
N ALA A 392 11.47 15.56 -19.38
CA ALA A 392 10.43 15.67 -20.38
C ALA A 392 10.73 14.70 -21.53
N LEU A 393 9.73 13.90 -21.90
CA LEU A 393 9.82 12.96 -23.01
C LEU A 393 9.20 13.54 -24.29
N ALA A 394 8.04 14.17 -24.15
CA ALA A 394 7.32 14.84 -25.23
C ALA A 394 6.40 15.94 -24.67
N HIS A 395 6.25 17.05 -25.39
CA HIS A 395 5.30 18.11 -25.05
C HIS A 395 4.01 17.96 -25.85
N GLY A 396 2.89 18.37 -25.27
CA GLY A 396 1.57 18.36 -25.90
C GLY A 396 0.43 18.07 -24.92
N ASP A 397 -0.79 18.36 -25.34
CA ASP A 397 -1.98 18.06 -24.56
C ASP A 397 -2.21 16.55 -24.46
N CYS A 398 -1.90 16.00 -23.28
CA CYS A 398 -2.01 14.58 -23.00
C CYS A 398 -3.30 14.20 -22.25
N ARG A 399 -4.27 15.10 -22.08
CA ARG A 399 -5.51 14.84 -21.31
C ARG A 399 -6.34 13.70 -21.89
N ARG A 400 -6.57 13.71 -23.20
CA ARG A 400 -7.34 12.63 -23.86
C ARG A 400 -6.60 11.29 -23.77
N LEU A 401 -5.27 11.34 -23.89
CA LEU A 401 -4.42 10.16 -23.77
C LEU A 401 -4.47 9.59 -22.35
N SER A 402 -4.33 10.44 -21.32
CA SER A 402 -4.31 10.00 -19.93
C SER A 402 -5.63 9.37 -19.51
N ALA A 403 -6.77 9.96 -19.89
CA ALA A 403 -8.08 9.35 -19.70
C ALA A 403 -8.17 8.01 -20.41
N ARG A 404 -7.78 7.96 -21.70
CA ARG A 404 -7.84 6.74 -22.51
C ARG A 404 -7.07 5.59 -21.88
N VAL A 405 -5.81 5.79 -21.52
CA VAL A 405 -4.99 4.70 -20.93
C VAL A 405 -5.45 4.33 -19.52
N SER A 406 -6.14 5.21 -18.82
CA SER A 406 -6.73 4.97 -17.49
C SER A 406 -8.14 4.36 -17.59
N CYS A 407 -8.36 3.38 -18.47
CA CYS A 407 -9.68 2.78 -18.71
C CYS A 407 -10.78 3.80 -19.08
N ASP A 408 -10.45 4.81 -19.88
CA ASP A 408 -11.38 5.88 -20.28
C ASP A 408 -11.96 6.70 -19.11
N GLN A 409 -11.25 6.74 -17.97
CA GLN A 409 -11.70 7.48 -16.79
C GLN A 409 -11.33 8.97 -16.90
N ASP A 410 -12.36 9.83 -17.02
CA ASP A 410 -12.22 11.29 -17.12
C ASP A 410 -11.39 11.92 -15.99
N ILE A 411 -11.37 11.29 -14.81
CA ILE A 411 -10.63 11.80 -13.65
C ILE A 411 -9.13 11.94 -13.94
N ALA A 412 -8.55 11.07 -14.76
CA ALA A 412 -7.13 11.15 -15.14
C ALA A 412 -6.82 12.35 -16.05
N ALA A 413 -7.83 12.94 -16.71
CA ALA A 413 -7.72 14.16 -17.50
C ALA A 413 -8.11 15.42 -16.69
N GLY A 414 -8.84 15.24 -15.60
CA GLY A 414 -9.43 16.30 -14.78
C GLY A 414 -8.45 16.96 -13.79
N GLY A 415 -7.30 16.33 -13.52
CA GLY A 415 -6.32 16.82 -12.55
C GLY A 415 -5.29 17.81 -13.08
N PHE A 416 -4.37 18.20 -12.21
CA PHE A 416 -3.13 18.90 -12.57
C PHE A 416 -2.21 18.00 -13.39
N PHE A 417 -2.14 16.74 -12.99
CA PHE A 417 -1.44 15.66 -13.66
C PHE A 417 -2.07 14.31 -13.29
N SER A 418 -1.77 13.30 -14.09
CA SER A 418 -1.92 11.89 -13.73
C SER A 418 -0.61 11.16 -13.98
N LEU A 419 -0.45 9.95 -13.47
CA LEU A 419 0.76 9.16 -13.68
C LEU A 419 0.47 7.66 -13.73
N GLY A 420 1.37 6.94 -14.41
CA GLY A 420 1.53 5.50 -14.31
C GLY A 420 2.84 5.16 -13.59
N MET A 421 2.79 4.16 -12.71
CA MET A 421 3.91 3.62 -11.96
C MET A 421 4.54 2.47 -12.75
N ILE A 422 5.76 2.68 -13.25
CA ILE A 422 6.49 1.79 -14.14
C ILE A 422 7.53 1.02 -13.33
N ALA A 423 7.31 -0.28 -13.18
CA ALA A 423 8.16 -1.19 -12.44
C ALA A 423 9.29 -1.72 -13.31
N ASP A 424 10.48 -1.78 -12.73
CA ASP A 424 11.64 -2.52 -13.24
C ASP A 424 11.43 -4.04 -13.05
N PHE A 425 10.59 -4.62 -13.90
CA PHE A 425 9.84 -5.84 -13.58
C PHE A 425 10.70 -7.11 -13.69
N ASP A 426 11.19 -7.45 -14.89
CA ASP A 426 12.02 -8.65 -15.08
C ASP A 426 13.29 -8.65 -14.23
N ALA A 427 14.01 -7.52 -14.18
CA ALA A 427 15.25 -7.46 -13.43
C ALA A 427 15.00 -7.69 -11.93
N SER A 428 13.91 -7.14 -11.38
CA SER A 428 13.55 -7.36 -9.98
C SER A 428 13.16 -8.81 -9.71
N LEU A 429 12.38 -9.45 -10.59
CA LEU A 429 11.98 -10.84 -10.43
C LEU A 429 13.13 -11.83 -10.64
N GLN A 430 14.07 -11.54 -11.53
CA GLN A 430 15.26 -12.36 -11.76
C GLN A 430 16.24 -12.24 -10.59
N GLU A 431 16.41 -11.04 -10.04
CA GLU A 431 17.33 -10.76 -8.94
C GLU A 431 16.79 -11.27 -7.59
N LEU A 432 15.50 -11.06 -7.33
CA LEU A 432 14.88 -11.31 -6.04
C LEU A 432 13.88 -12.46 -6.07
N GLY A 433 13.59 -13.07 -7.22
CA GLY A 433 12.68 -14.19 -7.32
C GLY A 433 11.18 -13.80 -7.31
N PRO A 434 10.29 -14.80 -7.39
CA PRO A 434 8.86 -14.60 -7.67
C PRO A 434 8.10 -13.82 -6.60
N SER A 435 8.40 -14.00 -5.30
CA SER A 435 7.70 -13.23 -4.24
C SER A 435 7.94 -11.73 -4.32
N PHE A 436 8.96 -11.29 -5.06
CA PHE A 436 9.20 -9.87 -5.30
C PHE A 436 8.14 -9.23 -6.22
N TYR A 437 7.32 -10.03 -6.92
CA TYR A 437 6.11 -9.55 -7.58
C TYR A 437 5.23 -8.77 -6.59
N ARG A 438 4.99 -9.30 -5.39
CA ARG A 438 4.23 -8.62 -4.31
C ARG A 438 4.87 -7.29 -3.92
N HIS A 439 6.19 -7.28 -3.77
CA HIS A 439 6.96 -6.13 -3.32
C HIS A 439 6.90 -4.95 -4.31
N LEU A 440 6.81 -5.23 -5.62
CA LEU A 440 6.59 -4.18 -6.63
C LEU A 440 5.24 -3.47 -6.44
N PHE A 441 4.18 -4.22 -6.10
CA PHE A 441 2.87 -3.65 -5.77
C PHE A 441 2.88 -2.94 -4.41
N TRP A 442 3.63 -3.44 -3.42
CA TRP A 442 3.81 -2.79 -2.12
C TRP A 442 4.51 -1.43 -2.26
N GLU A 443 5.58 -1.36 -3.06
CA GLU A 443 6.26 -0.09 -3.35
C GLU A 443 5.33 0.88 -4.08
N SER A 444 4.54 0.40 -5.04
CA SER A 444 3.53 1.21 -5.74
C SER A 444 2.48 1.77 -4.78
N GLY A 445 1.99 0.96 -3.83
CA GLY A 445 1.09 1.41 -2.78
C GLY A 445 1.73 2.43 -1.83
N ALA A 446 3.00 2.24 -1.47
CA ALA A 446 3.75 3.20 -0.65
C ALA A 446 3.90 4.56 -1.36
N VAL A 447 4.26 4.57 -2.65
CA VAL A 447 4.28 5.79 -3.49
C VAL A 447 2.90 6.43 -3.54
N GLY A 448 1.85 5.64 -3.75
CA GLY A 448 0.47 6.12 -3.71
C GLY A 448 0.11 6.78 -2.37
N GLN A 449 0.54 6.21 -1.25
CA GLN A 449 0.28 6.76 0.08
C GLN A 449 0.94 8.13 0.27
N VAL A 450 2.18 8.31 -0.21
CA VAL A 450 2.85 9.61 -0.20
C VAL A 450 2.10 10.61 -1.08
N LEU A 451 1.74 10.23 -2.32
CA LEU A 451 0.97 11.08 -3.24
C LEU A 451 -0.36 11.55 -2.63
N TYR A 452 -1.07 10.68 -1.93
CA TYR A 452 -2.31 11.06 -1.23
C TYR A 452 -2.09 12.16 -0.19
N LEU A 453 -1.02 12.06 0.60
CA LEU A 453 -0.74 13.00 1.68
C LEU A 453 -0.16 14.32 1.15
N GLU A 454 0.71 14.26 0.15
CA GLU A 454 1.25 15.46 -0.51
C GLU A 454 0.16 16.22 -1.28
N ALA A 455 -0.80 15.51 -1.89
CA ALA A 455 -1.96 16.16 -2.50
C ALA A 455 -2.77 16.98 -1.48
N GLU A 456 -3.07 16.39 -0.31
CA GLU A 456 -3.78 17.10 0.77
C GLU A 456 -2.95 18.25 1.34
N ALA A 457 -1.62 18.08 1.47
CA ALA A 457 -0.71 19.14 1.91
C ALA A 457 -0.68 20.32 0.93
N ALA A 458 -0.84 20.06 -0.37
CA ALA A 458 -0.97 21.07 -1.42
C ALA A 458 -2.39 21.66 -1.54
N GLY A 459 -3.32 21.33 -0.63
CA GLY A 459 -4.71 21.81 -0.68
C GLY A 459 -5.56 21.17 -1.78
N ALA A 460 -5.09 20.04 -2.33
CA ALA A 460 -5.73 19.27 -3.39
C ALA A 460 -6.17 17.88 -2.87
N ARG A 461 -6.62 17.00 -3.77
CA ARG A 461 -6.85 15.58 -3.45
C ARG A 461 -6.28 14.68 -4.53
N GLY A 462 -5.83 13.51 -4.10
CA GLY A 462 -5.36 12.44 -4.96
C GLY A 462 -6.39 11.34 -5.15
N THR A 463 -6.19 10.50 -6.16
CA THR A 463 -6.81 9.17 -6.20
C THR A 463 -5.92 8.17 -6.93
N GLY A 464 -5.79 6.99 -6.36
CA GLY A 464 -5.22 5.83 -7.03
C GLY A 464 -6.20 5.26 -8.05
N ILE A 465 -5.65 4.76 -9.14
CA ILE A 465 -6.39 4.23 -10.28
C ILE A 465 -5.86 2.81 -10.55
N GLY A 466 -6.65 1.81 -10.15
CA GLY A 466 -6.32 0.40 -10.39
C GLY A 466 -6.69 -0.10 -11.80
N CYS A 467 -7.65 0.56 -12.46
CA CYS A 467 -8.04 0.27 -13.84
C CYS A 467 -7.27 1.17 -14.81
N PHE A 468 -6.37 0.54 -15.55
CA PHE A 468 -5.67 1.12 -16.69
C PHE A 468 -5.48 0.00 -17.72
N TYR A 469 -5.39 0.35 -18.99
CA TYR A 469 -5.08 -0.63 -20.03
C TYR A 469 -3.57 -0.88 -20.02
N ASP A 470 -3.15 -2.06 -19.55
CA ASP A 470 -1.74 -2.37 -19.26
C ASP A 470 -0.83 -2.16 -20.49
N ASP A 471 -1.13 -2.81 -21.63
CA ASP A 471 -0.29 -2.71 -22.84
C ASP A 471 -0.40 -1.34 -23.54
N PRO A 472 -1.57 -0.68 -23.65
CA PRO A 472 -1.63 0.68 -24.19
C PRO A 472 -0.81 1.72 -23.41
N VAL A 473 -0.57 1.53 -22.12
CA VAL A 473 0.39 2.37 -21.37
C VAL A 473 1.82 2.12 -21.86
N HIS A 474 2.15 0.87 -22.19
CA HIS A 474 3.46 0.50 -22.72
C HIS A 474 3.65 1.09 -24.12
N ASP A 475 2.63 1.02 -24.98
CA ASP A 475 2.64 1.63 -26.32
C ASP A 475 2.95 3.13 -26.27
N VAL A 476 2.38 3.85 -25.30
CA VAL A 476 2.67 5.28 -25.10
C VAL A 476 4.14 5.55 -24.84
N LEU A 477 4.81 4.68 -24.09
CA LEU A 477 6.23 4.82 -23.74
C LEU A 477 7.15 4.11 -24.73
N GLY A 478 6.63 3.29 -25.64
CA GLY A 478 7.39 2.39 -26.50
C GLY A 478 8.00 1.20 -25.76
N LEU A 479 7.48 0.85 -24.58
CA LEU A 479 7.94 -0.31 -23.81
C LEU A 479 7.46 -1.60 -24.48
N THR A 480 8.30 -2.62 -24.45
CA THR A 480 7.98 -3.97 -24.94
C THR A 480 8.17 -4.98 -23.83
N ASP A 481 7.71 -6.22 -24.06
CA ASP A 481 7.96 -7.39 -23.20
C ASP A 481 7.63 -7.14 -21.71
N HIS A 482 8.38 -7.78 -20.80
CA HIS A 482 8.21 -7.69 -19.35
C HIS A 482 9.36 -6.95 -18.66
N ALA A 483 10.31 -6.35 -19.39
CA ALA A 483 11.43 -5.61 -18.80
C ALA A 483 10.93 -4.49 -17.89
N PHE A 484 9.90 -3.77 -18.32
CA PHE A 484 9.21 -2.76 -17.53
C PHE A 484 7.70 -2.90 -17.65
N GLN A 485 6.97 -2.87 -16.53
CA GLN A 485 5.51 -3.01 -16.52
C GLN A 485 4.83 -1.88 -15.74
N SER A 486 3.72 -1.36 -16.26
CA SER A 486 2.85 -0.46 -15.50
C SER A 486 2.04 -1.23 -14.45
N LEU A 487 2.14 -0.86 -13.18
CA LEU A 487 1.50 -1.58 -12.08
C LEU A 487 0.36 -0.82 -11.40
N TYR A 488 0.44 0.51 -11.34
CA TYR A 488 -0.55 1.35 -10.67
C TYR A 488 -0.62 2.73 -11.29
N HIS A 489 -1.79 3.36 -11.30
CA HIS A 489 -1.95 4.73 -11.78
C HIS A 489 -2.44 5.64 -10.65
N PHE A 490 -2.25 6.94 -10.82
CA PHE A 490 -2.66 7.94 -9.84
C PHE A 490 -3.00 9.26 -10.52
N THR A 491 -3.85 10.09 -9.91
CA THR A 491 -4.08 11.47 -10.35
C THR A 491 -4.25 12.42 -9.18
N VAL A 492 -3.89 13.68 -9.37
CA VAL A 492 -3.98 14.75 -8.37
C VAL A 492 -4.65 15.97 -8.99
N GLY A 493 -5.59 16.58 -8.26
CA GLY A 493 -6.23 17.83 -8.66
C GLY A 493 -7.17 18.38 -7.60
N ILE A 494 -7.90 19.44 -7.94
CA ILE A 494 -8.96 19.95 -7.07
C ILE A 494 -10.20 19.05 -7.16
N PRO A 495 -10.66 18.48 -6.03
CA PRO A 495 -11.81 17.59 -6.04
C PRO A 495 -13.10 18.34 -6.33
N VAL A 496 -14.03 17.69 -7.02
CA VAL A 496 -15.44 18.09 -7.03
C VAL A 496 -16.09 17.53 -5.77
N GLU A 497 -16.65 18.39 -4.92
CA GLU A 497 -17.35 17.93 -3.72
C GLU A 497 -18.76 17.44 -4.04
N ASP A 498 -19.04 16.18 -3.68
CA ASP A 498 -20.40 15.65 -3.72
C ASP A 498 -21.15 16.02 -2.44
N THR A 499 -21.90 17.12 -2.50
CA THR A 499 -22.67 17.66 -1.37
C THR A 499 -23.85 16.78 -0.95
N ARG A 500 -24.17 15.73 -1.70
CA ARG A 500 -25.20 14.75 -1.34
C ARG A 500 -24.71 13.75 -0.29
N LEU A 501 -23.39 13.59 -0.14
CA LEU A 501 -22.78 12.67 0.82
C LEU A 501 -22.64 13.33 2.18
N THR A 502 -23.17 12.70 3.22
CA THR A 502 -22.83 13.08 4.60
C THR A 502 -21.49 12.45 4.99
N THR A 503 -20.64 13.21 5.68
CA THR A 503 -19.40 12.70 6.26
C THR A 503 -19.49 12.77 7.77
N GLU A 504 -19.35 11.63 8.42
CA GLU A 504 -19.36 11.50 9.86
C GLU A 504 -17.94 11.19 10.36
N ARG A 505 -17.68 11.45 11.64
CA ARG A 505 -16.38 11.18 12.28
C ARG A 505 -16.07 9.69 12.29
N GLY A 506 -14.80 9.30 12.36
CA GLY A 506 -14.42 7.89 12.34
C GLY A 506 -14.95 7.13 13.55
N TYR A 507 -15.00 7.81 14.69
CA TYR A 507 -15.46 7.24 15.95
C TYR A 507 -16.34 8.21 16.75
N GLU A 508 -17.24 7.66 17.57
CA GLU A 508 -18.17 8.44 18.40
C GLU A 508 -17.45 9.30 19.45
N TRP A 509 -16.41 8.76 20.07
CA TRP A 509 -15.61 9.45 21.10
C TRP A 509 -14.79 10.62 20.55
N GLU A 510 -14.77 10.86 19.24
CA GLU A 510 -14.18 12.08 18.69
C GLU A 510 -15.07 13.30 18.91
N LEU A 511 -16.32 13.13 19.37
CA LEU A 511 -17.27 14.20 19.73
C LEU A 511 -16.97 14.87 21.08
N THR A 512 -16.35 14.12 21.98
CA THR A 512 -15.91 14.54 23.32
C THR A 512 -14.48 15.04 23.30
#